data_AF-A0A7S0I4W0-F1
#
_entry.id   AF-A0A7S0I4W0-F1
#
_cell.length_a   1.000
_cell.length_b   1.000
_cell.length_c   1.000
_cell.angle_alpha   90.00
_cell.angle_beta   90.00
_cell.angle_gamma   90.00
#
_symmetry.space_group_name_H-M   'P 1'
#
loop_
_entity.id
_entity.type
_entity.pdbx_description
1 polymer ?
#
loop_
_entity_poly.entity_id
_entity_poly.type
_entity_poly.pdbx_seq_one_letter_code
_entity_poly.pdbx_strand_id
1 'polypeptide(L)'
;GGKGANQAVAAARLAGASQPVQFVCQLGNDGHAAMLEAALVGDGVDLSGAGRVDSPSGQGLVFLQPDGALSSVVVAGSNAMWPAQATAQMPGLESRVRGAAAVMLQREVPEHVNAAVAAAAASAGVPVLQDVGGEDRPIASELLPLLGYLLPNETELARLSGMPTGTEAEVLGAARALQARGARAVLVTLGADGALLLTEDGDILRQPPCAVPGGAVVDETGAGDSFRAAFCVALVEGRPLPEALALAAAAGAIAVSRLGAIPSLPRRAEADALASDLATLDAAADATPDATADATKEGPKKGWSLFGQPDVAAVPVDAAAVPDMGAAQWSLFNHGPRAAALRLELEEEASTGGTVARA
;
A
#
# COMPACT_ATOMS: atom_id res chain seq x y z
N GLY A 1 -9.60 -9.46 2.32
CA GLY A 1 -8.58 -8.40 2.25
C GLY A 1 -7.21 -9.02 2.43
N GLY A 2 -6.26 -8.24 2.94
CA GLY A 2 -4.83 -8.58 2.97
C GLY A 2 -4.14 -8.04 1.72
N LYS A 3 -2.99 -7.39 1.87
CA LYS A 3 -2.33 -6.62 0.80
C LYS A 3 -2.08 -7.49 -0.43
N GLY A 4 -1.57 -8.70 -0.23
CA GLY A 4 -1.33 -9.65 -1.33
C GLY A 4 -2.61 -10.04 -2.09
N ALA A 5 -3.69 -10.32 -1.38
CA ALA A 5 -4.97 -10.67 -2.01
C ALA A 5 -5.61 -9.46 -2.71
N ASN A 6 -5.54 -8.27 -2.10
CA ASN A 6 -6.02 -7.03 -2.70
C ASN A 6 -5.27 -6.73 -4.00
N GLN A 7 -3.94 -6.83 -4.00
CA GLN A 7 -3.11 -6.62 -5.18
C GLN A 7 -3.37 -7.66 -6.27
N ALA A 8 -3.53 -8.95 -5.90
CA ALA A 8 -3.84 -10.00 -6.86
C ALA A 8 -5.20 -9.77 -7.55
N VAL A 9 -6.25 -9.43 -6.79
CA VAL A 9 -7.56 -9.12 -7.38
C VAL A 9 -7.50 -7.85 -8.23
N ALA A 10 -6.84 -6.79 -7.74
CA ALA A 10 -6.69 -5.54 -8.50
C ALA A 10 -5.98 -5.81 -9.84
N ALA A 11 -4.86 -6.55 -9.81
CA ALA A 11 -4.12 -6.92 -11.00
C ALA A 11 -5.00 -7.74 -11.96
N ALA A 12 -5.73 -8.75 -11.47
CA ALA A 12 -6.60 -9.58 -12.32
C ALA A 12 -7.72 -8.77 -12.97
N ARG A 13 -8.34 -7.84 -12.23
CA ARG A 13 -9.40 -6.95 -12.73
C ARG A 13 -8.92 -5.94 -13.77
N LEU A 14 -7.65 -5.50 -13.68
CA LEU A 14 -7.05 -4.50 -14.55
C LEU A 14 -6.39 -5.12 -15.79
N ALA A 15 -5.71 -6.26 -15.63
CA ALA A 15 -5.07 -6.99 -16.71
C ALA A 15 -6.08 -7.78 -17.56
N GLY A 16 -7.23 -8.17 -16.98
CA GLY A 16 -8.23 -8.98 -17.65
C GLY A 16 -7.69 -10.35 -18.07
N ALA A 17 -8.23 -10.91 -19.16
CA ALA A 17 -7.82 -12.23 -19.66
C ALA A 17 -6.45 -12.22 -20.38
N SER A 18 -5.88 -11.04 -20.65
CA SER A 18 -4.62 -10.89 -21.40
C SER A 18 -3.38 -11.31 -20.63
N GLN A 19 -3.40 -11.18 -19.30
CA GLN A 19 -2.26 -11.54 -18.46
C GLN A 19 -2.78 -12.29 -17.22
N PRO A 20 -2.53 -13.61 -17.11
CA PRO A 20 -3.00 -14.38 -15.97
C PRO A 20 -2.26 -13.94 -14.70
N VAL A 21 -3.01 -13.77 -13.61
CA VAL A 21 -2.46 -13.44 -12.30
C VAL A 21 -2.48 -14.69 -11.43
N GLN A 22 -1.29 -15.17 -11.05
CA GLN A 22 -1.14 -16.24 -10.07
C GLN A 22 -0.84 -15.66 -8.70
N PHE A 23 -1.57 -16.11 -7.67
CA PHE A 23 -1.33 -15.71 -6.29
C PHE A 23 -0.77 -16.88 -5.46
N VAL A 24 0.44 -16.70 -4.95
CA VAL A 24 1.15 -17.66 -4.11
C VAL A 24 1.00 -17.22 -2.66
N CYS A 25 0.22 -17.96 -1.88
CA CYS A 25 -0.12 -17.62 -0.50
C CYS A 25 -0.33 -18.89 0.36
N GLN A 26 -0.61 -18.70 1.65
CA GLN A 26 -0.99 -19.77 2.58
C GLN A 26 -2.40 -19.53 3.09
N LEU A 27 -3.33 -20.40 2.73
CA LEU A 27 -4.71 -20.36 3.20
C LEU A 27 -4.84 -21.17 4.50
N GLY A 28 -5.64 -20.66 5.43
CA GLY A 28 -6.01 -21.39 6.64
C GLY A 28 -6.99 -22.53 6.36
N ASN A 29 -7.41 -23.21 7.43
CA ASN A 29 -8.37 -24.31 7.38
C ASN A 29 -9.76 -23.96 7.93
N ASP A 30 -10.14 -22.68 7.86
CA ASP A 30 -11.39 -22.13 8.39
C ASP A 30 -12.33 -21.58 7.30
N GLY A 31 -13.50 -21.08 7.72
CA GLY A 31 -14.49 -20.50 6.81
C GLY A 31 -14.02 -19.21 6.11
N HIS A 32 -13.09 -18.46 6.71
CA HIS A 32 -12.53 -17.26 6.09
C HIS A 32 -11.67 -17.61 4.87
N ALA A 33 -10.92 -18.71 4.93
CA ALA A 33 -10.16 -19.20 3.78
C ALA A 33 -11.06 -19.50 2.58
N ALA A 34 -12.17 -20.21 2.80
CA ALA A 34 -13.13 -20.53 1.74
C ALA A 34 -13.77 -19.27 1.13
N MET A 35 -14.11 -18.28 1.96
CA MET A 35 -14.64 -16.99 1.49
C MET A 35 -13.61 -16.23 0.64
N LEU A 36 -12.35 -16.15 1.09
CA LEU A 36 -11.29 -15.46 0.36
C LEU A 36 -10.95 -16.15 -0.96
N GLU A 37 -10.87 -17.48 -0.96
CA GLU A 37 -10.64 -18.29 -2.15
C GLU A 37 -11.74 -18.09 -3.20
N ALA A 38 -13.01 -18.10 -2.79
CA ALA A 38 -14.13 -17.83 -3.69
C ALA A 38 -14.06 -16.42 -4.31
N ALA A 39 -13.66 -15.41 -3.54
CA ALA A 39 -13.47 -14.05 -4.04
C ALA A 39 -12.31 -13.97 -5.06
N LEU A 40 -11.16 -14.57 -4.74
CA LEU A 40 -9.98 -14.59 -5.61
C LEU A 40 -10.26 -15.30 -6.94
N VAL A 41 -10.82 -16.51 -6.89
CA VAL A 41 -11.18 -17.29 -8.07
C VAL A 41 -12.28 -16.59 -8.88
N GLY A 42 -13.27 -16.01 -8.21
CA GLY A 42 -14.35 -15.25 -8.86
C GLY A 42 -13.86 -14.03 -9.64
N ASP A 43 -12.71 -13.47 -9.27
CA ASP A 43 -12.05 -12.39 -9.99
C ASP A 43 -10.96 -12.85 -10.97
N GLY A 44 -10.81 -14.16 -11.18
CA GLY A 44 -9.90 -14.72 -12.18
C GLY A 44 -8.45 -14.90 -11.71
N VAL A 45 -8.21 -14.87 -10.40
CA VAL A 45 -6.88 -15.15 -9.82
C VAL A 45 -6.62 -16.67 -9.81
N ASP A 46 -5.49 -17.08 -10.37
CA ASP A 46 -5.01 -18.46 -10.31
C ASP A 46 -4.39 -18.77 -8.92
N LEU A 47 -4.99 -19.74 -8.23
CA LEU A 47 -4.56 -20.21 -6.91
C LEU A 47 -3.82 -21.56 -6.95
N SER A 48 -3.37 -22.01 -8.12
CA SER A 48 -2.56 -23.23 -8.27
C SER A 48 -1.22 -23.18 -7.50
N GLY A 49 -0.80 -21.98 -7.08
CA GLY A 49 0.36 -21.75 -6.21
C GLY A 49 0.04 -21.64 -4.72
N ALA A 50 -1.23 -21.66 -4.32
CA ALA A 50 -1.62 -21.51 -2.92
C ALA A 50 -1.38 -22.80 -2.11
N GLY A 51 -0.80 -22.65 -0.93
CA GLY A 51 -0.71 -23.69 0.09
C GLY A 51 -1.89 -23.66 1.04
N ARG A 52 -2.08 -24.77 1.76
CA ARG A 52 -3.03 -24.87 2.88
C ARG A 52 -2.29 -25.36 4.11
N VAL A 53 -2.54 -24.69 5.23
CA VAL A 53 -1.89 -24.97 6.51
C VAL A 53 -2.92 -25.22 7.59
N ASP A 54 -2.55 -26.00 8.60
CA ASP A 54 -3.35 -26.21 9.81
C ASP A 54 -3.16 -25.01 10.75
N SER A 55 -3.79 -23.89 10.39
CA SER A 55 -3.75 -22.62 11.12
C SER A 55 -4.97 -21.78 10.73
N PRO A 56 -5.52 -20.95 11.64
CA PRO A 56 -6.54 -19.98 11.28
C PRO A 56 -6.04 -19.02 10.19
N SER A 57 -6.95 -18.54 9.36
CA SER A 57 -6.65 -17.50 8.38
C SER A 57 -6.17 -16.22 9.07
N GLY A 58 -5.30 -15.48 8.40
CA GLY A 58 -4.92 -14.13 8.85
C GLY A 58 -6.13 -13.20 8.96
N GLN A 59 -6.11 -12.30 9.94
CA GLN A 59 -7.20 -11.37 10.23
C GLN A 59 -6.66 -9.95 10.33
N GLY A 60 -7.36 -9.01 9.70
CA GLY A 60 -7.14 -7.57 9.88
C GLY A 60 -8.35 -6.97 10.58
N LEU A 61 -8.16 -6.37 11.74
CA LEU A 61 -9.17 -5.64 12.48
C LEU A 61 -8.92 -4.15 12.27
N VAL A 62 -9.84 -3.48 11.60
CA VAL A 62 -9.75 -2.04 11.32
C VAL A 62 -10.69 -1.30 12.27
N PHE A 63 -10.13 -0.33 12.99
CA PHE A 63 -10.83 0.53 13.93
C PHE A 63 -10.95 1.92 13.32
N LEU A 64 -12.18 2.35 13.07
CA LEU A 64 -12.48 3.72 12.69
C LEU A 64 -12.64 4.55 13.97
N GLN A 65 -11.77 5.53 14.15
CA GLN A 65 -11.82 6.43 15.29
C GLN A 65 -12.86 7.55 15.07
N PRO A 66 -13.40 8.16 16.13
CA PRO A 66 -14.41 9.23 16.02
C PRO A 66 -13.96 10.45 15.22
N ASP A 67 -12.64 10.71 15.16
CA ASP A 67 -12.04 11.80 14.38
C ASP A 67 -11.79 11.42 12.90
N GLY A 68 -12.17 10.21 12.49
CA GLY A 68 -11.97 9.67 11.15
C GLY A 68 -10.62 8.97 10.95
N ALA A 69 -9.73 8.95 11.96
CA ALA A 69 -8.47 8.23 11.85
C ALA A 69 -8.69 6.71 11.80
N LEU A 70 -7.85 6.01 11.04
CA LEU A 70 -7.86 4.56 10.95
C LEU A 70 -6.71 3.99 11.78
N SER A 71 -7.03 3.04 12.66
CA SER A 71 -6.07 2.16 13.29
C SER A 71 -6.34 0.72 12.85
N SER A 72 -5.31 -0.11 12.75
CA SER A 72 -5.51 -1.52 12.47
C SER A 72 -4.61 -2.45 13.27
N VAL A 73 -5.15 -3.63 13.57
CA VAL A 73 -4.42 -4.76 14.14
C VAL A 73 -4.41 -5.87 13.11
N VAL A 74 -3.24 -6.39 12.82
CA VAL A 74 -3.07 -7.54 11.92
C VAL A 74 -2.60 -8.75 12.71
N VAL A 75 -3.39 -9.82 12.66
CA VAL A 75 -3.03 -11.16 13.13
C VAL A 75 -2.65 -11.98 11.91
N ALA A 76 -1.36 -12.31 11.77
CA ALA A 76 -0.84 -12.92 10.55
C ALA A 76 -1.51 -14.28 10.20
N GLY A 77 -1.82 -15.10 11.21
CA GLY A 77 -2.42 -16.42 11.01
C GLY A 77 -1.64 -17.27 10.01
N SER A 78 -2.34 -17.89 9.08
CA SER A 78 -1.78 -18.70 7.99
C SER A 78 -0.70 -17.97 7.17
N ASN A 79 -0.74 -16.63 7.05
CA ASN A 79 0.26 -15.87 6.29
C ASN A 79 1.69 -16.00 6.87
N ALA A 80 1.83 -16.30 8.16
CA ALA A 80 3.12 -16.54 8.80
C ALA A 80 3.64 -17.99 8.63
N MET A 81 2.78 -18.90 8.15
CA MET A 81 3.05 -20.34 8.14
C MET A 81 3.82 -20.77 6.90
N TRP A 82 5.08 -20.36 6.82
CA TRP A 82 6.00 -20.76 5.76
C TRP A 82 7.12 -21.63 6.32
N PRO A 83 7.58 -22.65 5.58
CA PRO A 83 8.77 -23.39 5.97
C PRO A 83 9.97 -22.46 6.19
N ALA A 84 10.79 -22.76 7.20
CA ALA A 84 11.98 -21.97 7.53
C ALA A 84 13.02 -21.94 6.40
N GLN A 85 12.97 -22.90 5.48
CA GLN A 85 13.80 -22.97 4.28
C GLN A 85 12.93 -22.75 3.03
N ALA A 86 12.62 -21.49 2.73
CA ALA A 86 11.67 -21.09 1.68
C ALA A 86 12.00 -21.64 0.28
N THR A 87 13.29 -21.68 -0.11
CA THR A 87 13.70 -22.18 -1.44
C THR A 87 13.58 -23.70 -1.59
N ALA A 88 13.82 -24.47 -0.54
CA ALA A 88 13.74 -25.93 -0.58
C ALA A 88 12.29 -26.46 -0.57
N GLN A 89 11.32 -25.63 -0.18
CA GLN A 89 9.93 -26.08 0.07
C GLN A 89 8.84 -25.15 -0.49
N MET A 90 9.15 -24.32 -1.48
CA MET A 90 8.15 -23.80 -2.43
C MET A 90 8.30 -24.56 -3.76
N PRO A 91 7.76 -25.79 -3.89
CA PRO A 91 7.91 -26.58 -5.11
C PRO A 91 7.46 -25.78 -6.33
N GLY A 92 8.32 -25.69 -7.34
CA GLY A 92 8.06 -24.96 -8.57
C GLY A 92 8.22 -23.43 -8.49
N LEU A 93 8.78 -22.87 -7.39
CA LEU A 93 9.05 -21.43 -7.29
C LEU A 93 9.84 -20.91 -8.50
N GLU A 94 10.98 -21.53 -8.81
CA GLU A 94 11.83 -21.09 -9.93
C GLU A 94 11.09 -21.15 -11.27
N SER A 95 10.30 -22.19 -11.52
CA SER A 95 9.52 -22.31 -12.76
C SER A 95 8.40 -21.29 -12.85
N ARG A 96 7.70 -21.01 -11.73
CA ARG A 96 6.64 -20.00 -11.69
C ARG A 96 7.21 -18.61 -11.95
N VAL A 97 8.28 -18.26 -11.23
CA VAL A 97 8.94 -16.96 -11.36
C VAL A 97 9.49 -16.77 -12.76
N ARG A 98 10.17 -17.76 -13.34
CA ARG A 98 10.70 -17.67 -14.72
C ARG A 98 9.61 -17.45 -15.77
N GLY A 99 8.39 -17.92 -15.54
CA GLY A 99 7.25 -17.71 -16.42
C GLY A 99 6.53 -16.38 -16.21
N ALA A 100 6.85 -15.63 -15.15
CA ALA A 100 6.20 -14.38 -14.81
C ALA A 100 6.85 -13.19 -15.54
N ALA A 101 6.03 -12.22 -15.96
CA ALA A 101 6.52 -10.97 -16.52
C ALA A 101 6.97 -9.97 -15.44
N ALA A 102 6.41 -10.07 -14.24
CA ALA A 102 6.79 -9.33 -13.05
C ALA A 102 6.35 -10.10 -11.79
N VAL A 103 6.97 -9.81 -10.65
CA VAL A 103 6.58 -10.34 -9.34
C VAL A 103 6.20 -9.18 -8.42
N MET A 104 5.03 -9.27 -7.78
CA MET A 104 4.61 -8.35 -6.74
C MET A 104 4.74 -9.00 -5.36
N LEU A 105 5.34 -8.28 -4.43
CA LEU A 105 5.55 -8.70 -3.04
C LEU A 105 4.99 -7.63 -2.07
N GLN A 106 4.68 -8.04 -0.84
CA GLN A 106 4.25 -7.18 0.27
C GLN A 106 4.96 -7.62 1.55
N ARG A 107 4.76 -6.95 2.69
CA ARG A 107 5.40 -7.34 3.96
C ARG A 107 4.44 -7.92 5.00
N GLU A 108 3.39 -8.62 4.56
CA GLU A 108 2.47 -9.37 5.44
C GLU A 108 2.80 -10.88 5.51
N VAL A 109 3.96 -11.28 4.99
CA VAL A 109 4.54 -12.62 5.10
C VAL A 109 5.95 -12.53 5.69
N PRO A 110 6.52 -13.63 6.22
CA PRO A 110 7.89 -13.62 6.73
C PRO A 110 8.91 -13.14 5.69
N GLU A 111 9.85 -12.28 6.08
CA GLU A 111 10.79 -11.64 5.15
C GLU A 111 11.65 -12.65 4.38
N HIS A 112 11.95 -13.82 4.96
CA HIS A 112 12.70 -14.88 4.28
C HIS A 112 11.96 -15.44 3.05
N VAL A 113 10.63 -15.33 3.01
CA VAL A 113 9.81 -15.69 1.83
C VAL A 113 10.05 -14.69 0.72
N ASN A 114 9.92 -13.39 1.02
CA ASN A 114 10.19 -12.32 0.05
C ASN A 114 11.62 -12.39 -0.49
N ALA A 115 12.60 -12.64 0.39
CA ALA A 115 14.00 -12.80 0.00
C ALA A 115 14.21 -13.97 -0.97
N ALA A 116 13.60 -15.13 -0.70
CA ALA A 116 13.68 -16.29 -1.57
C ALA A 116 13.06 -16.04 -2.95
N VAL A 117 11.88 -15.41 -3.00
CA VAL A 117 11.20 -15.09 -4.25
C VAL A 117 11.98 -14.04 -5.05
N ALA A 118 12.46 -12.98 -4.39
CA ALA A 118 13.24 -11.93 -5.04
C ALA A 118 14.56 -12.46 -5.61
N ALA A 119 15.24 -13.37 -4.89
CA ALA A 119 16.45 -14.02 -5.39
C ALA A 119 16.20 -14.90 -6.63
N ALA A 120 15.08 -15.65 -6.63
CA ALA A 120 14.67 -16.44 -7.80
C ALA A 120 14.33 -15.54 -8.99
N ALA A 121 13.66 -14.40 -8.75
CA ALA A 121 13.28 -13.44 -9.79
C ALA A 121 14.49 -12.73 -10.39
N ALA A 122 15.41 -12.28 -9.55
CA ALA A 122 16.69 -11.71 -9.99
C ALA A 122 17.49 -12.69 -10.85
N SER A 123 17.55 -13.97 -10.44
CA SER A 123 18.23 -15.03 -11.22
C SER A 123 17.56 -15.33 -12.56
N ALA A 124 16.26 -15.03 -12.70
CA ALA A 124 15.50 -15.20 -13.93
C ALA A 124 15.41 -13.92 -14.78
N GLY A 125 15.93 -12.78 -14.29
CA GLY A 125 15.78 -11.48 -14.95
C GLY A 125 14.35 -10.92 -14.90
N VAL A 126 13.55 -11.35 -13.92
CA VAL A 126 12.15 -10.92 -13.76
C VAL A 126 12.09 -9.75 -12.76
N PRO A 127 11.46 -8.61 -13.13
CA PRO A 127 11.38 -7.45 -12.24
C PRO A 127 10.51 -7.74 -11.02
N VAL A 128 10.96 -7.22 -9.86
CA VAL A 128 10.27 -7.35 -8.57
C VAL A 128 9.78 -6.00 -8.10
N LEU A 129 8.50 -5.91 -7.77
CA LEU A 129 7.85 -4.76 -7.18
C LEU A 129 7.48 -5.10 -5.73
N GLN A 130 7.97 -4.32 -4.77
CA GLN A 130 7.72 -4.56 -3.35
C GLN A 130 6.89 -3.42 -2.75
N ASP A 131 5.64 -3.72 -2.39
CA ASP A 131 4.93 -2.95 -1.36
C ASP A 131 5.64 -3.14 -0.02
N VAL A 132 5.97 -2.04 0.64
CA VAL A 132 6.72 -2.06 1.90
C VAL A 132 5.85 -1.87 3.14
N GLY A 133 4.52 -1.79 2.97
CA GLY A 133 3.57 -1.79 4.06
C GLY A 133 3.36 -3.16 4.71
N GLY A 134 2.87 -3.16 5.95
CA GLY A 134 2.53 -4.35 6.74
C GLY A 134 3.61 -4.82 7.72
N GLU A 135 4.84 -4.28 7.63
CA GLU A 135 5.94 -4.59 8.54
C GLU A 135 6.80 -3.34 8.77
N ASP A 136 7.13 -3.08 10.04
CA ASP A 136 7.89 -1.91 10.44
C ASP A 136 9.39 -2.15 10.61
N ARG A 137 9.81 -3.41 10.74
CA ARG A 137 11.23 -3.77 10.74
C ARG A 137 11.95 -3.25 9.49
N PRO A 138 13.25 -2.97 9.54
CA PRO A 138 14.03 -2.63 8.36
C PRO A 138 13.90 -3.71 7.27
N ILE A 139 14.08 -3.32 6.00
CA ILE A 139 14.25 -4.29 4.91
C ILE A 139 15.68 -4.80 4.94
N ALA A 140 15.84 -6.12 4.85
CA ALA A 140 17.15 -6.75 4.77
C ALA A 140 18.00 -6.15 3.64
N SER A 141 19.26 -5.83 3.92
CA SER A 141 20.17 -5.14 2.99
C SER A 141 20.43 -5.90 1.69
N GLU A 142 20.37 -7.23 1.75
CA GLU A 142 20.55 -8.15 0.64
C GLU A 142 19.30 -8.25 -0.24
N LEU A 143 18.13 -7.89 0.28
CA LEU A 143 16.87 -7.89 -0.47
C LEU A 143 16.75 -6.64 -1.33
N LEU A 144 17.11 -5.47 -0.78
CA LEU A 144 16.89 -4.17 -1.43
C LEU A 144 17.44 -4.08 -2.88
N PRO A 145 18.65 -4.59 -3.21
CA PRO A 145 19.21 -4.58 -4.58
C PRO A 145 18.48 -5.49 -5.58
N LEU A 146 17.66 -6.42 -5.09
CA LEU A 146 16.89 -7.35 -5.91
C LEU A 146 15.53 -6.77 -6.31
N LEU A 147 15.15 -5.62 -5.74
CA LEU A 147 13.87 -4.97 -5.98
C LEU A 147 14.00 -3.97 -7.13
N GLY A 148 13.24 -4.21 -8.21
CA GLY A 148 13.15 -3.29 -9.35
C GLY A 148 12.44 -1.99 -8.95
N TYR A 149 11.35 -2.11 -8.19
CA TYR A 149 10.63 -0.97 -7.64
C TYR A 149 10.31 -1.18 -6.15
N LEU A 150 10.68 -0.20 -5.34
CA LEU A 150 10.25 -0.07 -3.96
C LEU A 150 9.06 0.88 -3.89
N LEU A 151 7.96 0.46 -3.27
CA LEU A 151 6.67 1.16 -3.35
C LEU A 151 6.16 1.64 -1.97
N PRO A 152 6.81 2.62 -1.31
CA PRO A 152 6.36 3.16 -0.03
C PRO A 152 5.24 4.21 -0.18
N ASN A 153 4.45 4.42 0.89
CA ASN A 153 3.84 5.72 1.17
C ASN A 153 4.80 6.63 1.95
N GLU A 154 4.42 7.87 2.25
CA GLU A 154 5.27 8.83 2.98
C GLU A 154 5.73 8.31 4.36
N THR A 155 4.82 7.73 5.14
CA THR A 155 5.15 7.23 6.49
C THR A 155 6.10 6.02 6.43
N GLU A 156 5.88 5.12 5.49
CA GLU A 156 6.75 3.97 5.22
C GLU A 156 8.12 4.43 4.70
N LEU A 157 8.16 5.44 3.84
CA LEU A 157 9.39 6.03 3.33
C LEU A 157 10.21 6.65 4.46
N ALA A 158 9.58 7.44 5.33
CA ALA A 158 10.23 8.05 6.49
C ALA A 158 10.84 6.99 7.40
N ARG A 159 10.06 5.94 7.71
CA ARG A 159 10.51 4.81 8.54
C ARG A 159 11.69 4.07 7.93
N LEU A 160 11.63 3.73 6.63
CA LEU A 160 12.67 2.95 5.98
C LEU A 160 13.96 3.73 5.78
N SER A 161 13.86 5.01 5.46
CA SER A 161 15.00 5.91 5.22
C SER A 161 15.60 6.46 6.51
N GLY A 162 14.81 6.58 7.59
CA GLY A 162 15.17 7.31 8.80
C GLY A 162 15.22 8.83 8.59
N MET A 163 14.53 9.34 7.56
CA MET A 163 14.54 10.74 7.14
C MET A 163 13.13 11.34 7.15
N PRO A 164 12.98 12.66 7.28
CA PRO A 164 11.66 13.31 7.17
C PRO A 164 11.10 13.18 5.75
N THR A 165 9.77 13.32 5.63
CA THR A 165 9.02 13.24 4.36
C THR A 165 7.84 14.22 4.32
N GLY A 166 7.94 15.37 5.02
CA GLY A 166 6.83 16.33 5.11
C GLY A 166 6.75 17.32 3.94
N THR A 167 7.77 17.34 3.09
CA THR A 167 7.82 18.13 1.86
C THR A 167 8.33 17.29 0.69
N GLU A 168 8.04 17.70 -0.54
CA GLU A 168 8.53 16.99 -1.73
C GLU A 168 10.07 16.87 -1.75
N ALA A 169 10.78 17.92 -1.31
CA ALA A 169 12.25 17.90 -1.23
C ALA A 169 12.75 16.85 -0.23
N GLU A 170 12.07 16.70 0.90
CA GLU A 170 12.36 15.69 1.92
C GLU A 170 12.04 14.28 1.41
N VAL A 171 10.89 14.09 0.76
CA VAL A 171 10.51 12.83 0.09
C VAL A 171 11.58 12.40 -0.90
N LEU A 172 12.05 13.31 -1.76
CA LEU A 172 13.11 13.02 -2.72
C LEU A 172 14.43 12.68 -2.03
N GLY A 173 14.79 13.38 -0.95
CA GLY A 173 15.97 13.09 -0.15
C GLY A 173 15.92 11.69 0.46
N ALA A 174 14.78 11.33 1.07
CA ALA A 174 14.54 10.01 1.64
C ALA A 174 14.57 8.89 0.57
N ALA A 175 13.97 9.11 -0.60
CA ALA A 175 14.01 8.18 -1.72
C ALA A 175 15.44 7.96 -2.23
N ARG A 176 16.22 9.03 -2.38
CA ARG A 176 17.65 8.95 -2.74
C ARG A 176 18.48 8.20 -1.71
N ALA A 177 18.18 8.34 -0.42
CA ALA A 177 18.87 7.57 0.62
C ALA A 177 18.61 6.06 0.51
N LEU A 178 17.40 5.65 0.12
CA LEU A 178 17.10 4.24 -0.17
C LEU A 178 17.79 3.76 -1.46
N GLN A 179 17.86 4.61 -2.49
CA GLN A 179 18.61 4.31 -3.72
C GLN A 179 20.10 4.09 -3.43
N ALA A 180 20.70 4.95 -2.57
CA ALA A 180 22.08 4.80 -2.12
C ALA A 180 22.34 3.52 -1.31
N ARG A 181 21.29 2.92 -0.74
CA ARG A 181 21.34 1.62 -0.05
C ARG A 181 21.11 0.42 -0.98
N GLY A 182 20.83 0.67 -2.25
CA GLY A 182 20.69 -0.37 -3.29
C GLY A 182 19.30 -0.49 -3.91
N ALA A 183 18.30 0.29 -3.48
CA ALA A 183 17.02 0.28 -4.20
C ALA A 183 17.23 0.80 -5.63
N ARG A 184 16.60 0.17 -6.63
CA ARG A 184 16.73 0.61 -8.03
C ARG A 184 15.84 1.82 -8.30
N ALA A 185 14.52 1.63 -8.30
CA ALA A 185 13.55 2.70 -8.39
C ALA A 185 12.70 2.79 -7.11
N VAL A 186 12.26 4.00 -6.76
CA VAL A 186 11.41 4.27 -5.58
C VAL A 186 10.17 5.05 -6.03
N LEU A 187 8.99 4.44 -5.94
CA LEU A 187 7.70 5.06 -6.24
C LEU A 187 6.95 5.34 -4.95
N VAL A 188 6.89 6.61 -4.58
CA VAL A 188 6.27 7.09 -3.36
C VAL A 188 4.84 7.55 -3.63
N THR A 189 3.86 6.98 -2.95
CA THR A 189 2.48 7.51 -2.95
C THR A 189 2.35 8.60 -1.90
N LEU A 190 1.76 9.74 -2.27
CA LEU A 190 1.62 10.97 -1.45
C LEU A 190 0.13 11.24 -1.09
N GLY A 191 -0.68 10.19 -1.01
CA GLY A 191 -2.11 10.31 -0.75
C GLY A 191 -2.83 11.23 -1.73
N ALA A 192 -3.46 12.28 -1.22
CA ALA A 192 -4.18 13.28 -2.02
C ALA A 192 -3.26 14.15 -2.90
N ASP A 193 -1.95 14.16 -2.63
CA ASP A 193 -0.97 14.95 -3.39
C ASP A 193 -0.39 14.19 -4.60
N GLY A 194 -0.85 12.96 -4.85
CA GLY A 194 -0.48 12.16 -6.01
C GLY A 194 0.67 11.19 -5.74
N ALA A 195 1.68 11.15 -6.62
CA ALA A 195 2.83 10.26 -6.46
C ALA A 195 4.12 10.81 -7.09
N LEU A 196 5.26 10.34 -6.59
CA LEU A 196 6.59 10.66 -7.10
C LEU A 196 7.38 9.38 -7.38
N LEU A 197 7.93 9.26 -8.58
CA LEU A 197 8.82 8.17 -8.98
C LEU A 197 10.24 8.72 -9.14
N LEU A 198 11.18 8.15 -8.38
CA LEU A 198 12.62 8.24 -8.63
C LEU A 198 13.05 6.98 -9.38
N THR A 199 13.48 7.12 -10.64
CA THR A 199 13.90 5.99 -11.48
C THR A 199 15.30 5.49 -11.12
N GLU A 200 15.67 4.31 -11.64
CA GLU A 200 17.03 3.75 -11.47
C GLU A 200 18.12 4.68 -12.01
N ASP A 201 17.86 5.36 -13.12
CA ASP A 201 18.78 6.32 -13.74
C ASP A 201 18.79 7.69 -13.05
N GLY A 202 17.91 7.89 -12.04
CA GLY A 202 17.83 9.10 -11.23
C GLY A 202 16.87 10.18 -11.76
N ASP A 203 16.10 9.87 -12.81
CA ASP A 203 15.01 10.73 -13.29
C ASP A 203 13.87 10.80 -12.28
N ILE A 204 13.15 11.92 -12.30
CA ILE A 204 12.05 12.18 -11.39
C ILE A 204 10.78 12.40 -12.21
N LEU A 205 9.80 11.53 -12.02
CA LEU A 205 8.46 11.70 -12.57
C LEU A 205 7.48 12.02 -11.45
N ARG A 206 6.52 12.89 -11.74
CA ARG A 206 5.45 13.28 -10.82
C ARG A 206 4.12 12.93 -11.44
N GLN A 207 3.25 12.37 -10.63
CA GLN A 207 1.86 12.18 -10.95
C GLN A 207 1.05 13.15 -10.09
N PRO A 208 0.39 14.16 -10.69
CA PRO A 208 -0.46 15.06 -9.94
C PRO A 208 -1.66 14.32 -9.31
N PRO A 209 -2.32 14.95 -8.33
CA PRO A 209 -3.55 14.44 -7.72
C PRO A 209 -4.57 13.98 -8.76
N CYS A 210 -5.17 12.81 -8.53
CA CYS A 210 -6.30 12.33 -9.33
C CYS A 210 -7.60 12.67 -8.60
N ALA A 211 -8.56 13.26 -9.31
CA ALA A 211 -9.88 13.53 -8.77
C ALA A 211 -10.58 12.22 -8.36
N VAL A 212 -11.18 12.22 -7.17
CA VAL A 212 -11.95 11.07 -6.66
C VAL A 212 -13.32 11.04 -7.35
N PRO A 213 -13.71 9.93 -8.00
CA PRO A 213 -15.06 9.78 -8.55
C PRO A 213 -16.13 10.03 -7.48
N GLY A 214 -17.13 10.84 -7.81
CA GLY A 214 -18.16 11.25 -6.85
C GLY A 214 -17.74 12.37 -5.88
N GLY A 215 -16.48 12.81 -5.92
CA GLY A 215 -16.00 14.02 -5.24
C GLY A 215 -15.65 13.87 -3.76
N ALA A 216 -15.70 12.66 -3.20
CA ALA A 216 -15.37 12.42 -1.79
C ALA A 216 -14.74 11.05 -1.58
N VAL A 217 -13.79 10.97 -0.65
CA VAL A 217 -13.23 9.72 -0.13
C VAL A 217 -14.28 9.04 0.76
N VAL A 218 -14.56 7.78 0.48
CA VAL A 218 -15.49 6.93 1.23
C VAL A 218 -14.73 6.00 2.18
N ASP A 219 -13.69 5.33 1.68
CA ASP A 219 -12.86 4.40 2.46
C ASP A 219 -11.50 4.24 1.76
N GLU A 220 -10.40 4.47 2.48
CA GLU A 220 -9.05 4.38 1.91
C GLU A 220 -8.53 2.94 1.81
N THR A 221 -9.26 1.99 2.40
CA THR A 221 -8.85 0.58 2.48
C THR A 221 -8.63 -0.02 1.08
N GLY A 222 -7.39 -0.43 0.79
CA GLY A 222 -7.03 -1.09 -0.46
C GLY A 222 -6.67 -0.15 -1.61
N ALA A 223 -6.74 1.17 -1.43
CA ALA A 223 -6.36 2.14 -2.47
C ALA A 223 -4.87 2.04 -2.85
N GLY A 224 -4.00 1.92 -1.85
CA GLY A 224 -2.57 1.71 -2.08
C GLY A 224 -2.27 0.38 -2.77
N ASP A 225 -3.04 -0.67 -2.49
CA ASP A 225 -2.91 -1.97 -3.17
C ASP A 225 -3.36 -1.87 -4.64
N SER A 226 -4.48 -1.16 -4.88
CA SER A 226 -5.00 -0.92 -6.23
C SER A 226 -4.02 -0.11 -7.07
N PHE A 227 -3.46 0.96 -6.52
CA PHE A 227 -2.43 1.79 -7.17
C PHE A 227 -1.22 0.95 -7.59
N ARG A 228 -0.65 0.17 -6.67
CA ARG A 228 0.55 -0.63 -6.91
C ARG A 228 0.31 -1.74 -7.93
N ALA A 229 -0.86 -2.37 -7.89
CA ALA A 229 -1.26 -3.38 -8.87
C ALA A 229 -1.44 -2.77 -10.27
N ALA A 230 -2.10 -1.62 -10.38
CA ALA A 230 -2.28 -0.90 -11.64
C ALA A 230 -0.94 -0.46 -12.25
N PHE A 231 -0.01 0.04 -11.43
CA PHE A 231 1.35 0.36 -11.88
C PHE A 231 2.05 -0.88 -12.43
N CYS A 232 1.99 -2.01 -11.71
CA CYS A 232 2.56 -3.28 -12.17
C CYS A 232 1.97 -3.75 -13.50
N VAL A 233 0.63 -3.74 -13.63
CA VAL A 233 -0.05 -4.13 -14.87
C VAL A 233 0.40 -3.24 -16.04
N ALA A 234 0.45 -1.93 -15.86
CA ALA A 234 0.90 -1.01 -16.90
C ALA A 234 2.36 -1.25 -17.33
N LEU A 235 3.25 -1.58 -16.39
CA LEU A 235 4.63 -1.95 -16.71
C LEU A 235 4.71 -3.24 -17.52
N VAL A 236 3.95 -4.27 -17.14
CA VAL A 236 3.89 -5.54 -17.87
C VAL A 236 3.30 -5.35 -19.27
N GLU A 237 2.37 -4.41 -19.44
CA GLU A 237 1.84 -3.98 -20.74
C GLU A 237 2.82 -3.15 -21.58
N GLY A 238 4.00 -2.79 -21.03
CA GLY A 238 5.01 -1.99 -21.73
C GLY A 238 4.61 -0.53 -21.90
N ARG A 239 3.70 -0.01 -21.06
CA ARG A 239 3.29 1.38 -21.12
C ARG A 239 4.43 2.31 -20.66
N PRO A 240 4.54 3.53 -21.24
CA PRO A 240 5.45 4.55 -20.71
C PRO A 240 5.18 4.85 -19.23
N LEU A 241 6.23 5.22 -18.47
CA LEU A 241 6.09 5.50 -17.03
C LEU A 241 5.03 6.56 -16.68
N PRO A 242 4.87 7.68 -17.41
CA PRO A 242 3.79 8.63 -17.15
C PRO A 242 2.40 7.99 -17.26
N GLU A 243 2.20 7.15 -18.26
CA GLU A 243 0.95 6.43 -18.47
C GLU A 243 0.69 5.37 -17.38
N ALA A 244 1.75 4.69 -16.93
CA ALA A 244 1.66 3.73 -15.84
C ALA A 244 1.28 4.42 -14.52
N LEU A 245 1.82 5.61 -14.25
CA LEU A 245 1.47 6.43 -13.10
C LEU A 245 0.02 6.94 -13.17
N ALA A 246 -0.44 7.37 -14.35
CA ALA A 246 -1.82 7.83 -14.53
C ALA A 246 -2.83 6.70 -14.28
N LEU A 247 -2.57 5.49 -14.80
CA LEU A 247 -3.42 4.32 -14.52
C LEU A 247 -3.42 3.97 -13.03
N ALA A 248 -2.25 4.04 -12.38
CA ALA A 248 -2.12 3.78 -10.96
C ALA A 248 -2.92 4.76 -10.11
N ALA A 249 -2.81 6.06 -10.41
CA ALA A 249 -3.54 7.12 -9.72
C ALA A 249 -5.06 6.99 -9.92
N ALA A 250 -5.50 6.71 -11.15
CA ALA A 250 -6.91 6.46 -11.45
C ALA A 250 -7.45 5.25 -10.66
N ALA A 251 -6.69 4.15 -10.60
CA ALA A 251 -7.11 2.96 -9.88
C ALA A 251 -7.24 3.21 -8.37
N GLY A 252 -6.27 3.91 -7.78
CA GLY A 252 -6.33 4.35 -6.38
C GLY A 252 -7.51 5.29 -6.10
N ALA A 253 -7.75 6.27 -6.98
CA ALA A 253 -8.86 7.23 -6.85
C ALA A 253 -10.23 6.55 -6.91
N ILE A 254 -10.40 5.55 -7.76
CA ILE A 254 -11.65 4.77 -7.81
C ILE A 254 -11.80 3.93 -6.54
N ALA A 255 -10.74 3.29 -6.07
CA ALA A 255 -10.78 2.48 -4.85
C ALA A 255 -11.23 3.33 -3.63
N VAL A 256 -10.68 4.53 -3.46
CA VAL A 256 -11.08 5.39 -2.33
C VAL A 256 -12.53 5.88 -2.39
N SER A 257 -13.17 5.86 -3.57
CA SER A 257 -14.56 6.29 -3.76
C SER A 257 -15.60 5.26 -3.31
N ARG A 258 -15.18 4.09 -2.83
CA ARG A 258 -16.05 2.94 -2.53
C ARG A 258 -15.65 2.30 -1.21
N LEU A 259 -16.61 1.64 -0.57
CA LEU A 259 -16.39 0.95 0.71
C LEU A 259 -15.66 -0.39 0.52
N GLY A 260 -14.65 -0.63 1.37
CA GLY A 260 -14.00 -1.91 1.58
C GLY A 260 -12.91 -2.25 0.55
N ALA A 261 -11.99 -3.14 0.93
CA ALA A 261 -10.81 -3.48 0.11
C ALA A 261 -11.14 -4.12 -1.25
N ILE A 262 -11.29 -5.44 -1.32
CA ILE A 262 -11.60 -6.15 -2.58
C ILE A 262 -12.86 -5.60 -3.29
N PRO A 263 -13.95 -5.25 -2.57
CA PRO A 263 -15.14 -4.68 -3.22
C PRO A 263 -14.92 -3.34 -3.92
N SER A 264 -13.99 -2.49 -3.47
CA SER A 264 -13.72 -1.18 -4.08
C SER A 264 -12.87 -1.25 -5.35
N LEU A 265 -12.06 -2.30 -5.52
CA LEU A 265 -11.06 -2.37 -6.57
C LEU A 265 -11.68 -2.23 -7.98
N PRO A 266 -11.18 -1.33 -8.83
CA PRO A 266 -11.76 -1.04 -10.14
C PRO A 266 -11.55 -2.17 -11.15
N ARG A 267 -12.39 -2.17 -12.18
CA ARG A 267 -12.14 -2.89 -13.44
C ARG A 267 -11.36 -2.01 -14.41
N ARG A 268 -10.69 -2.64 -15.37
CA ARG A 268 -9.89 -1.95 -16.41
C ARG A 268 -10.60 -0.76 -17.06
N ALA A 269 -11.82 -0.96 -17.57
CA ALA A 269 -12.55 0.08 -18.29
C ALA A 269 -12.80 1.35 -17.44
N GLU A 270 -12.99 1.19 -16.13
CA GLU A 270 -13.19 2.31 -15.21
C GLU A 270 -11.89 3.08 -15.00
N ALA A 271 -10.78 2.35 -14.80
CA ALA A 271 -9.46 2.94 -14.59
C ALA A 271 -8.95 3.65 -15.85
N ASP A 272 -9.13 3.07 -17.04
CA ASP A 272 -8.72 3.68 -18.31
C ASP A 272 -9.50 4.97 -18.61
N ALA A 273 -10.81 4.98 -18.34
CA ALA A 273 -11.64 6.16 -18.56
C ALA A 273 -11.12 7.34 -17.73
N LEU A 274 -10.88 7.12 -16.44
CA LEU A 274 -10.37 8.17 -15.54
C LEU A 274 -8.90 8.55 -15.83
N ALA A 275 -8.06 7.58 -16.21
CA ALA A 275 -6.67 7.87 -16.58
C ALA A 275 -6.55 8.68 -17.87
N SER A 276 -7.45 8.46 -18.82
CA SER A 276 -7.49 9.24 -20.08
C SER A 276 -7.82 10.70 -19.82
N ASP A 277 -8.71 10.98 -18.87
CA ASP A 277 -9.03 12.35 -18.47
C ASP A 277 -7.79 13.08 -17.90
N LEU A 278 -6.92 12.38 -17.14
CA LEU A 278 -5.66 12.96 -16.64
C LEU A 278 -4.71 13.36 -17.78
N ALA A 279 -4.55 12.52 -18.81
CA ALA A 279 -3.70 12.81 -19.95
C ALA A 279 -4.19 14.03 -20.76
N THR A 280 -5.50 14.27 -20.79
CA THR A 280 -6.08 15.45 -21.47
C THR A 280 -5.87 16.76 -20.70
N LEU A 281 -5.74 16.71 -19.38
CA LEU A 281 -5.51 17.88 -18.54
C LEU A 281 -4.06 18.40 -18.67
N ASP A 282 -3.06 17.52 -18.73
CA ASP A 282 -1.67 17.92 -18.96
C ASP A 282 -1.48 18.50 -20.37
N ALA A 283 -2.11 17.92 -21.40
CA ALA A 283 -2.05 18.45 -22.76
C ALA A 283 -2.73 19.83 -22.90
N ALA A 284 -3.76 20.11 -22.09
CA ALA A 284 -4.41 21.42 -22.04
C ALA A 284 -3.62 22.45 -21.22
N ALA A 285 -2.84 22.02 -20.22
CA ALA A 285 -1.95 22.87 -19.43
C ALA A 285 -0.67 23.28 -20.20
N ASP A 286 -0.16 22.40 -21.07
CA ASP A 286 0.98 22.68 -21.97
C ASP A 286 0.59 23.51 -23.22
N ALA A 287 -0.71 23.67 -23.50
CA ALA A 287 -1.19 24.60 -24.50
C ALA A 287 -1.12 26.05 -23.97
N THR A 288 0.02 26.70 -24.12
CA THR A 288 0.24 28.12 -23.76
C THR A 288 -0.88 29.02 -24.29
N PRO A 289 -1.59 29.77 -23.42
CA PRO A 289 -2.26 30.98 -23.85
C PRO A 289 -1.20 32.06 -24.07
N ASP A 290 -1.26 32.70 -25.23
CA ASP A 290 -0.43 33.84 -25.60
C ASP A 290 -0.44 34.92 -24.50
N ALA A 291 0.75 35.39 -24.16
CA ALA A 291 0.99 36.23 -23.00
C ALA A 291 0.66 37.70 -23.30
N THR A 292 -0.40 38.23 -22.68
CA THR A 292 -0.44 39.62 -22.18
C THR A 292 -1.65 39.81 -21.26
N ALA A 293 -1.43 40.05 -19.96
CA ALA A 293 -2.02 41.18 -19.21
C ALA A 293 -1.89 40.99 -17.68
N ASP A 294 -1.01 41.82 -17.13
CA ASP A 294 -1.17 42.64 -15.94
C ASP A 294 -1.29 42.02 -14.53
N ALA A 295 -0.33 42.45 -13.71
CA ALA A 295 -0.23 42.16 -12.30
C ALA A 295 -1.15 43.09 -11.50
N THR A 296 -1.77 42.52 -10.44
CA THR A 296 -2.08 43.09 -9.12
C THR A 296 -3.49 42.69 -8.66
N LYS A 297 -3.54 41.89 -7.59
CA LYS A 297 -4.26 42.19 -6.32
C LYS A 297 -4.38 40.92 -5.48
N GLU A 298 -3.65 40.89 -4.37
CA GLU A 298 -3.97 40.06 -3.22
C GLU A 298 -5.31 40.50 -2.62
N GLY A 299 -6.17 39.51 -2.32
CA GLY A 299 -7.41 39.67 -1.57
C GLY A 299 -7.52 38.57 -0.51
N PRO A 300 -8.18 38.82 0.64
CA PRO A 300 -7.94 38.10 1.87
C PRO A 300 -8.58 36.70 1.89
N LYS A 301 -7.87 35.73 2.49
CA LYS A 301 -8.36 34.40 2.84
C LYS A 301 -9.49 34.51 3.87
N LYS A 302 -10.71 34.11 3.50
CA LYS A 302 -11.84 33.95 4.43
C LYS A 302 -11.72 32.60 5.14
N GLY A 303 -11.58 32.66 6.46
CA GLY A 303 -11.68 31.51 7.35
C GLY A 303 -13.09 30.95 7.42
N TRP A 304 -13.19 29.64 7.54
CA TRP A 304 -14.41 28.92 7.87
C TRP A 304 -14.21 28.33 9.26
N SER A 305 -14.91 28.88 10.26
CA SER A 305 -15.14 28.22 11.54
C SER A 305 -16.56 27.69 11.54
N LEU A 306 -16.71 26.41 11.82
CA LEU A 306 -17.98 25.77 12.15
C LEU A 306 -17.61 24.57 13.03
N PHE A 307 -18.17 24.55 14.23
CA PHE A 307 -18.65 23.41 15.02
C PHE A 307 -18.50 23.72 16.52
N GLY A 308 -19.66 23.89 17.17
CA GLY A 308 -19.81 23.89 18.61
C GLY A 308 -19.67 22.47 19.16
N GLN A 309 -19.19 22.38 20.40
CA GLN A 309 -18.99 21.12 21.10
C GLN A 309 -20.33 20.54 21.58
N PRO A 310 -20.52 19.20 21.52
CA PRO A 310 -21.40 18.51 22.44
C PRO A 310 -20.59 17.80 23.55
N ASP A 311 -21.05 17.99 24.79
CA ASP A 311 -20.63 17.20 25.96
C ASP A 311 -20.96 15.72 25.74
N VAL A 312 -19.99 14.83 25.96
CA VAL A 312 -20.21 13.38 25.98
C VAL A 312 -19.83 12.84 27.35
N ALA A 313 -20.82 12.34 28.08
CA ALA A 313 -20.64 11.67 29.36
C ALA A 313 -20.03 10.27 29.18
N ALA A 314 -19.07 9.93 30.04
CA ALA A 314 -18.38 8.64 30.03
C ALA A 314 -19.29 7.46 30.42
N VAL A 315 -19.18 6.35 29.69
CA VAL A 315 -19.78 5.05 30.03
C VAL A 315 -18.67 4.12 30.54
N PRO A 316 -18.79 3.48 31.71
CA PRO A 316 -17.75 2.61 32.24
C PRO A 316 -17.75 1.23 31.55
N VAL A 317 -16.56 0.70 31.27
CA VAL A 317 -16.33 -0.67 30.77
C VAL A 317 -15.59 -1.48 31.85
N ASP A 318 -16.02 -2.73 32.05
CA ASP A 318 -15.51 -3.64 33.08
C ASP A 318 -14.18 -4.29 32.65
N ALA A 319 -13.13 -4.12 33.46
CA ALA A 319 -11.75 -4.49 33.16
C ALA A 319 -11.45 -6.00 33.30
N ALA A 320 -12.44 -6.84 33.63
CA ALA A 320 -12.23 -8.25 33.97
C ALA A 320 -12.25 -9.24 32.78
N ALA A 321 -12.30 -8.80 31.52
CA ALA A 321 -12.56 -9.67 30.36
C ALA A 321 -11.40 -9.85 29.35
N VAL A 322 -10.16 -9.47 29.67
CA VAL A 322 -9.02 -9.64 28.74
C VAL A 322 -8.24 -10.92 29.04
N PRO A 323 -8.19 -11.93 28.13
CA PRO A 323 -7.35 -13.11 28.31
C PRO A 323 -5.86 -12.78 28.10
N ASP A 324 -5.01 -13.33 28.95
CA ASP A 324 -3.55 -13.24 28.85
C ASP A 324 -3.03 -14.07 27.66
N MET A 325 -2.62 -13.39 26.59
CA MET A 325 -1.87 -13.96 25.47
C MET A 325 -0.59 -13.15 25.25
N GLY A 326 0.56 -13.83 25.35
CA GLY A 326 1.89 -13.22 25.45
C GLY A 326 2.24 -12.17 24.39
N ALA A 327 3.07 -11.21 24.81
CA ALA A 327 3.38 -9.93 24.16
C ALA A 327 4.10 -9.98 22.78
N ALA A 328 4.05 -11.08 22.03
CA ALA A 328 4.88 -11.28 20.82
C ALA A 328 4.12 -11.21 19.48
N GLN A 329 2.82 -10.86 19.45
CA GLN A 329 2.00 -11.00 18.23
C GLN A 329 1.21 -9.77 17.78
N TRP A 330 1.50 -8.57 18.30
CA TRP A 330 0.74 -7.37 17.97
C TRP A 330 1.58 -6.38 17.16
N SER A 331 1.08 -6.00 15.99
CA SER A 331 1.52 -4.80 15.26
C SER A 331 0.32 -3.85 15.16
N LEU A 332 0.53 -2.59 15.53
CA LEU A 332 -0.50 -1.55 15.55
C LEU A 332 -0.09 -0.47 14.55
N PHE A 333 -0.93 -0.23 13.54
CA PHE A 333 -0.67 0.77 12.50
C PHE A 333 -1.53 2.01 12.71
N ASN A 334 -0.91 3.20 12.74
CA ASN A 334 -1.60 4.48 12.85
C ASN A 334 -1.19 5.39 11.68
N HIS A 335 -2.15 5.78 10.85
CA HIS A 335 -1.93 6.62 9.68
C HIS A 335 -2.50 8.03 9.94
N GLY A 336 -1.63 8.99 10.26
CA GLY A 336 -2.03 10.40 10.37
C GLY A 336 -0.97 11.32 11.02
N PRO A 337 -1.00 12.64 10.73
CA PRO A 337 0.01 13.60 11.19
C PRO A 337 0.05 13.81 12.73
N ARG A 338 -0.96 13.35 13.48
CA ARG A 338 -0.96 13.36 14.96
C ARG A 338 -0.33 12.11 15.61
N ALA A 339 -0.03 11.06 14.83
CA ALA A 339 0.55 9.82 15.36
C ALA A 339 1.94 10.01 16.00
N ALA A 340 2.71 11.00 15.52
CA ALA A 340 4.01 11.35 16.10
C ALA A 340 3.88 11.97 17.52
N ALA A 341 2.79 12.67 17.81
CA ALA A 341 2.55 13.28 19.11
C ALA A 341 2.12 12.23 20.16
N LEU A 342 1.25 11.28 19.78
CA LEU A 342 0.77 10.22 20.68
C LEU A 342 1.90 9.25 21.09
N ARG A 343 2.88 9.03 20.20
CA ARG A 343 4.04 8.17 20.49
C ARG A 343 5.00 8.81 21.51
N LEU A 344 5.15 10.14 21.47
CA LEU A 344 5.91 10.88 22.48
C LEU A 344 5.24 10.82 23.85
N GLU A 345 3.91 10.94 23.93
CA GLU A 345 3.17 10.83 25.20
C GLU A 345 3.27 9.42 25.81
N LEU A 346 3.22 8.36 25.00
CA LEU A 346 3.37 6.97 25.47
C LEU A 346 4.79 6.62 25.92
N GLU A 347 5.83 7.17 25.27
CA GLU A 347 7.23 7.00 25.71
C GLU A 347 7.52 7.78 27.01
N GLU A 348 6.85 8.93 27.23
CA GLU A 348 6.96 9.74 28.45
C GLU A 348 6.22 9.08 29.64
N GLU A 349 5.04 8.48 29.42
CA GLU A 349 4.30 7.71 30.43
C GLU A 349 4.99 6.41 30.85
N ALA A 350 5.63 5.69 29.90
CA ALA A 350 6.43 4.50 30.20
C ALA A 350 7.66 4.81 31.07
N SER A 351 8.20 6.04 30.97
CA SER A 351 9.35 6.49 31.77
C SER A 351 8.99 6.95 33.18
N THR A 352 7.71 7.31 33.42
CA THR A 352 7.25 7.91 34.69
C THR A 352 6.47 6.95 35.60
N GLY A 353 6.24 5.69 35.16
CA GLY A 353 5.68 4.63 36.02
C GLY A 353 4.24 4.86 36.50
N GLY A 354 3.51 5.78 35.86
CA GLY A 354 2.15 6.13 36.23
C GLY A 354 1.13 5.25 35.53
N THR A 355 0.55 4.27 36.23
CA THR A 355 -0.62 3.53 35.75
C THR A 355 -1.87 4.41 35.87
N VAL A 356 -2.20 5.17 34.83
CA VAL A 356 -3.55 5.73 34.67
C VAL A 356 -3.96 5.57 33.21
N ALA A 357 -4.68 4.48 32.93
CA ALA A 357 -5.35 4.32 31.64
C ALA A 357 -6.38 5.45 31.47
N ARG A 358 -6.11 6.37 30.54
CA ARG A 358 -7.13 7.24 29.96
C ARG A 358 -7.33 6.80 28.51
N ALA A 359 -8.54 6.32 28.23
CA ALA A 359 -9.02 5.99 26.90
C ALA A 359 -9.52 7.24 26.17
#